data_AF-W2PD09-F1
#
_entry.id   AF-W2PD09-F1
#
_cell.length_a   1.000
_cell.length_b   1.000
_cell.length_c   1.000
_cell.angle_alpha   90.00
_cell.angle_beta   90.00
_cell.angle_gamma   90.00
#
_symmetry.space_group_name_H-M   'P 1'
#
loop_
_entity.id
_entity.type
_entity.pdbx_description
1 polymer ?
#
loop_
_entity_poly.entity_id
_entity_poly.type
_entity_poly.pdbx_seq_one_letter_code
_entity_poly.pdbx_strand_id
1 'polypeptide(L)'
;MLFQRQFRVRTTVLWTLWFGISMSYYAIFIYLPTLISLKGYNMNGQWETILIITAFQLPGYFAAAGLVEIIGRKQTLVLFLAGSFASAIAMGYVDASKVPVMITGSFTSFFMLGAWGCVYAYTPENYPTAIRGMGAAYPSGFSRIGSFSGPYLCASMFGDWNVSLEAIMWVFGGLLMIISGIVLVFGYEPRGKDVELYEDDNHTEKSLAFEAVQTPK
;
A
#
# COMPACT_ATOMS: atom_id res chain seq x y z
N MET A 1 7.92 5.09 22.79
CA MET A 1 9.05 4.98 21.84
C MET A 1 8.62 5.30 20.41
N LEU A 2 7.63 4.64 19.81
CA LEU A 2 7.12 4.98 18.45
C LEU A 2 6.38 6.34 18.32
N PHE A 3 5.69 6.80 19.37
CA PHE A 3 4.96 8.08 19.37
C PHE A 3 5.77 9.29 19.85
N GLN A 4 7.11 9.21 19.88
CA GLN A 4 7.91 10.41 20.12
C GLN A 4 7.64 11.44 19.02
N ARG A 5 7.64 12.73 19.38
CA ARG A 5 7.22 13.88 18.54
C ARG A 5 7.82 13.87 17.13
N GLN A 6 9.02 13.29 17.00
CA GLN A 6 9.79 13.12 15.78
C GLN A 6 9.32 11.99 14.83
N PHE A 7 8.73 10.89 15.32
CA PHE A 7 8.31 9.74 14.48
C PHE A 7 6.79 9.65 14.28
N ARG A 8 6.01 10.44 15.02
CA ARG A 8 4.53 10.38 15.04
C ARG A 8 3.90 10.50 13.65
N VAL A 9 4.36 11.44 12.84
CA VAL A 9 3.83 11.67 11.48
C VAL A 9 4.14 10.48 10.57
N ARG A 10 5.38 9.95 10.63
CA ARG A 10 5.81 8.81 9.81
C ARG A 10 5.01 7.55 10.16
N THR A 11 4.81 7.30 11.46
CA THR A 11 4.01 6.17 11.92
C THR A 11 2.56 6.29 11.49
N THR A 12 1.92 7.45 11.65
CA THR A 12 0.52 7.62 11.19
C THR A 12 0.38 7.41 9.68
N VAL A 13 1.29 7.95 8.87
CA VAL A 13 1.29 7.76 7.41
C VAL A 13 1.43 6.28 7.05
N LEU A 14 2.36 5.56 7.67
CA LEU A 14 2.55 4.12 7.44
C LEU A 14 1.32 3.32 7.86
N TRP A 15 0.66 3.66 8.96
CA TRP A 15 -0.56 2.98 9.39
C TRP A 15 -1.70 3.19 8.38
N THR A 16 -1.90 4.43 7.91
CA THR A 16 -2.91 4.72 6.88
C THR A 16 -2.62 4.01 5.55
N LEU A 17 -1.35 3.95 5.16
CA LEU A 17 -0.87 3.26 3.97
C LEU A 17 -1.18 1.76 4.02
N TRP A 18 -0.73 1.09 5.09
CA TRP A 18 -0.97 -0.34 5.31
C TRP A 18 -2.44 -0.67 5.38
N PHE A 19 -3.23 0.18 6.05
CA PHE A 19 -4.67 -0.01 6.17
C PHE A 19 -5.35 0.07 4.81
N GLY A 20 -5.16 1.14 4.03
CA GLY A 20 -5.93 1.33 2.81
C GLY A 20 -5.45 0.49 1.62
N ILE A 21 -4.16 0.13 1.56
CA ILE A 21 -3.68 -0.87 0.58
C ILE A 21 -4.34 -2.22 0.88
N SER A 22 -4.31 -2.65 2.14
CA SER A 22 -4.96 -3.89 2.55
C SER A 22 -6.45 -3.88 2.23
N MET A 23 -7.17 -2.85 2.67
CA MET A 23 -8.60 -2.70 2.43
C MET A 23 -8.96 -2.79 0.95
N SER A 24 -8.27 -2.03 0.09
CA SER A 24 -8.56 -1.97 -1.34
C SER A 24 -8.14 -3.25 -2.06
N TYR A 25 -6.99 -3.82 -1.70
CA TYR A 25 -6.50 -5.06 -2.30
C TYR A 25 -7.47 -6.21 -2.07
N TYR A 26 -7.86 -6.45 -0.82
CA TYR A 26 -8.77 -7.55 -0.50
C TYR A 26 -10.18 -7.31 -1.04
N ALA A 27 -10.69 -6.08 -1.00
CA ALA A 27 -12.00 -5.74 -1.55
C ALA A 27 -12.08 -6.04 -3.06
N ILE A 28 -11.08 -5.57 -3.83
CA ILE A 28 -11.06 -5.71 -5.28
C ILE A 28 -10.85 -7.17 -5.66
N PHE A 29 -9.85 -7.86 -5.11
CA PHE A 29 -9.50 -9.21 -5.55
C PHE A 29 -10.51 -10.29 -5.18
N ILE A 30 -11.13 -10.20 -4.00
CA ILE A 30 -12.12 -11.20 -3.56
C ILE A 30 -13.40 -11.11 -4.40
N TYR A 31 -13.85 -9.89 -4.69
CA TYR A 31 -15.10 -9.67 -5.42
C TYR A 31 -14.92 -9.46 -6.92
N LEU A 32 -13.69 -9.33 -7.44
CA LEU A 32 -13.39 -9.13 -8.86
C LEU A 32 -14.14 -10.09 -9.79
N PRO A 33 -14.07 -11.43 -9.55
CA PRO A 33 -14.69 -12.38 -10.47
C PRO A 33 -16.22 -12.25 -10.46
N THR A 34 -16.79 -12.03 -9.29
CA THR A 34 -18.23 -11.84 -9.09
C THR A 34 -18.70 -10.57 -9.78
N LEU A 35 -18.03 -9.46 -9.51
CA LEU A 35 -18.31 -8.12 -10.03
C LEU A 35 -18.30 -8.08 -11.57
N ILE A 36 -17.38 -8.78 -12.21
CA ILE A 36 -17.33 -8.85 -13.67
C ILE A 36 -18.34 -9.84 -14.24
N SER A 37 -18.59 -10.95 -13.53
CA SER A 37 -19.65 -11.89 -13.90
C SER A 37 -21.02 -11.22 -13.99
N LEU A 38 -21.27 -10.24 -13.13
CA LEU A 38 -22.49 -9.44 -13.13
C LEU A 38 -22.60 -8.48 -14.31
N LYS A 39 -21.48 -8.01 -14.86
CA LYS A 39 -21.47 -7.23 -16.11
C LYS A 39 -21.72 -8.09 -17.36
N GLY A 40 -21.85 -9.41 -17.21
CA GLY A 40 -22.18 -10.32 -18.31
C GLY A 40 -21.01 -11.18 -18.82
N TYR A 41 -19.83 -11.09 -18.20
CA TYR A 41 -18.70 -11.96 -18.52
C TYR A 41 -18.38 -12.91 -17.37
N ASN A 42 -18.77 -14.17 -17.51
CA ASN A 42 -18.59 -15.20 -16.48
C ASN A 42 -17.10 -15.54 -16.26
N MET A 43 -16.45 -14.77 -15.36
CA MET A 43 -15.07 -15.02 -14.95
C MET A 43 -14.93 -16.32 -14.17
N ASN A 44 -15.95 -16.73 -13.42
CA ASN A 44 -15.91 -17.95 -12.61
C ASN A 44 -15.73 -19.22 -13.47
N GLY A 45 -16.19 -19.20 -14.73
CA GLY A 45 -15.95 -20.25 -15.71
C GLY A 45 -14.66 -20.11 -16.53
N GLN A 46 -13.97 -18.97 -16.48
CA GLN A 46 -12.76 -18.69 -17.27
C GLN A 46 -11.50 -18.64 -16.39
N TRP A 47 -11.08 -19.82 -15.95
CA TRP A 47 -9.88 -20.02 -15.13
C TRP A 47 -8.61 -19.45 -15.78
N GLU A 48 -8.49 -19.49 -17.11
CA GLU A 48 -7.37 -18.88 -17.85
C GLU A 48 -7.22 -17.38 -17.55
N THR A 49 -8.32 -16.64 -17.53
CA THR A 49 -8.33 -15.19 -17.28
C THR A 49 -7.85 -14.90 -15.86
N ILE A 50 -8.33 -15.66 -14.88
CA ILE A 50 -7.92 -15.54 -13.48
C ILE A 50 -6.44 -15.89 -13.31
N LEU A 51 -5.96 -16.95 -13.97
CA LEU A 51 -4.55 -17.35 -13.93
C LEU A 51 -3.65 -16.28 -14.53
N ILE A 52 -4.01 -15.69 -15.67
CA ILE A 52 -3.21 -14.64 -16.30
C ILE A 52 -3.15 -13.40 -15.40
N ILE A 53 -4.30 -12.94 -14.89
CA ILE A 53 -4.39 -11.80 -13.96
C ILE A 53 -3.51 -12.04 -12.71
N THR A 54 -3.52 -13.27 -12.18
CA THR A 54 -2.75 -13.64 -10.99
C THR A 54 -1.26 -13.78 -11.30
N ALA A 55 -0.90 -14.37 -12.46
CA ALA A 55 0.48 -14.52 -12.90
C ALA A 55 1.17 -13.16 -13.07
N PHE A 56 0.43 -12.12 -13.49
CA PHE A 56 0.92 -10.75 -13.60
C PHE A 56 1.26 -10.07 -12.27
N GLN A 57 0.86 -10.65 -11.13
CA GLN A 57 1.31 -10.15 -9.84
C GLN A 57 2.83 -10.30 -9.69
N LEU A 58 3.40 -11.46 -10.06
CA LEU A 58 4.85 -11.73 -9.97
C LEU A 58 5.72 -10.66 -10.66
N PRO A 59 5.53 -10.34 -11.95
CA PRO A 59 6.31 -9.29 -12.61
C PRO A 59 6.06 -7.92 -11.99
N GLY A 60 4.88 -7.66 -11.41
CA GLY A 60 4.61 -6.43 -10.64
C GLY A 60 5.53 -6.27 -9.44
N TYR A 61 5.76 -7.35 -8.71
CA TYR A 61 6.66 -7.34 -7.56
C TYR A 61 8.13 -7.17 -7.97
N PHE A 62 8.60 -7.88 -8.99
CA PHE A 62 9.96 -7.72 -9.50
C PHE A 62 10.21 -6.32 -10.08
N ALA A 63 9.24 -5.78 -10.82
CA ALA A 63 9.31 -4.43 -11.33
C ALA A 63 9.40 -3.42 -10.18
N ALA A 64 8.57 -3.56 -9.14
CA ALA A 64 8.64 -2.70 -7.96
C ALA A 64 10.00 -2.77 -7.26
N ALA A 65 10.57 -3.97 -7.11
CA ALA A 65 11.89 -4.15 -6.50
C ALA A 65 12.99 -3.40 -7.28
N GLY A 66 13.03 -3.54 -8.62
CA GLY A 66 14.00 -2.83 -9.46
C GLY A 66 13.76 -1.31 -9.49
N LEU A 67 12.50 -0.88 -9.60
CA LEU A 67 12.16 0.55 -9.70
C LEU A 67 12.43 1.30 -8.38
N VAL A 68 12.29 0.62 -7.25
CA VAL A 68 12.64 1.14 -5.91
C VAL A 68 14.11 1.58 -5.85
N GLU A 69 15.02 0.83 -6.47
CA GLU A 69 16.46 1.14 -6.48
C GLU A 69 16.79 2.30 -7.44
N ILE A 70 16.10 2.35 -8.58
CA ILE A 70 16.35 3.37 -9.62
C ILE A 70 15.79 4.74 -9.20
N ILE A 71 14.48 4.81 -8.98
CA ILE A 71 13.74 6.07 -8.82
C ILE A 71 13.68 6.50 -7.34
N GLY A 72 13.74 5.54 -6.41
CA GLY A 72 13.64 5.78 -4.98
C GLY A 72 12.28 5.35 -4.42
N ARG A 73 12.28 4.88 -3.16
CA ARG A 73 11.14 4.16 -2.57
C ARG A 73 9.86 4.97 -2.48
N LYS A 74 9.95 6.25 -2.13
CA LYS A 74 8.79 7.12 -2.00
C LYS A 74 8.12 7.33 -3.36
N GLN A 75 8.91 7.70 -4.35
CA GLN A 75 8.41 7.95 -5.71
C GLN A 75 7.85 6.68 -6.36
N THR A 76 8.53 5.54 -6.18
CA THR A 76 8.02 4.26 -6.67
C THR A 76 6.70 3.89 -5.99
N LEU A 77 6.59 4.03 -4.67
CA LEU A 77 5.34 3.74 -3.96
C LEU A 77 4.17 4.60 -4.46
N VAL A 78 4.38 5.90 -4.64
CA VAL A 78 3.38 6.83 -5.17
C VAL A 78 2.96 6.43 -6.60
N LEU A 79 3.94 6.11 -7.46
CA LEU A 79 3.70 5.73 -8.85
C LEU A 79 2.87 4.44 -8.93
N PHE A 80 3.21 3.44 -8.12
CA PHE A 80 2.46 2.19 -8.08
C PHE A 80 1.05 2.38 -7.52
N LEU A 81 0.86 3.20 -6.48
CA LEU A 81 -0.49 3.51 -5.95
C LEU A 81 -1.34 4.28 -6.96
N ALA A 82 -0.77 5.27 -7.66
CA ALA A 82 -1.46 6.01 -8.70
C ALA A 82 -1.79 5.11 -9.91
N GLY A 83 -0.87 4.20 -10.27
CA GLY A 83 -1.09 3.18 -11.30
C GLY A 83 -2.20 2.21 -10.92
N SER A 84 -2.28 1.78 -9.65
CA SER A 84 -3.38 0.97 -9.14
C SER A 84 -4.72 1.68 -9.25
N PHE A 85 -4.78 2.98 -8.95
CA PHE A 85 -6.00 3.77 -9.14
C PHE A 85 -6.40 3.84 -10.62
N ALA A 86 -5.47 4.22 -11.51
CA ALA A 86 -5.75 4.35 -12.93
C ALA A 86 -6.22 3.02 -13.56
N SER A 87 -5.59 1.91 -13.19
CA SER A 87 -5.96 0.57 -13.67
C SER A 87 -7.30 0.09 -13.10
N ALA A 88 -7.58 0.34 -11.82
CA ALA A 88 -8.88 0.02 -11.21
C ALA A 88 -10.02 0.81 -11.88
N ILE A 89 -9.82 2.11 -12.16
CA ILE A 89 -10.80 2.91 -12.89
C ILE A 89 -10.98 2.39 -14.32
N ALA A 90 -9.89 2.11 -15.04
CA ALA A 90 -9.97 1.54 -16.38
C ALA A 90 -10.79 0.24 -16.38
N MET A 91 -10.59 -0.62 -15.38
CA MET A 91 -11.37 -1.85 -15.19
C MET A 91 -12.85 -1.59 -14.92
N GLY A 92 -13.17 -0.50 -14.22
CA GLY A 92 -14.54 -0.03 -14.00
C GLY A 92 -15.28 0.26 -15.30
N TYR A 93 -14.64 0.93 -16.25
CA TYR A 93 -15.27 1.41 -17.49
C TYR A 93 -15.12 0.48 -18.71
N VAL A 94 -14.36 -0.61 -18.58
CA VAL A 94 -14.11 -1.50 -19.71
C VAL A 94 -15.30 -2.40 -20.01
N ASP A 95 -15.46 -2.76 -21.28
CA ASP A 95 -16.46 -3.74 -21.72
C ASP A 95 -16.22 -5.10 -21.05
N ALA A 96 -17.31 -5.76 -20.64
CA ALA A 96 -17.28 -7.09 -20.06
C ALA A 96 -17.01 -8.15 -21.13
N SER A 97 -15.77 -8.19 -21.61
CA SER A 97 -15.25 -9.14 -22.58
C SER A 97 -13.92 -9.69 -22.08
N LYS A 98 -13.50 -10.86 -22.59
CA LYS A 98 -12.29 -11.57 -22.14
C LYS A 98 -11.05 -10.68 -22.21
N VAL A 99 -10.80 -10.07 -23.38
CA VAL A 99 -9.56 -9.33 -23.63
C VAL A 99 -9.45 -8.06 -22.78
N PRO A 100 -10.46 -7.17 -22.72
CA PRO A 100 -10.33 -5.92 -21.96
C PRO A 100 -10.27 -6.14 -20.44
N VAL A 101 -11.03 -7.11 -19.92
CA VAL A 101 -10.97 -7.53 -18.52
C VAL A 101 -9.61 -8.11 -18.16
N MET A 102 -9.06 -8.97 -19.03
CA MET A 102 -7.76 -9.59 -18.80
C MET A 102 -6.65 -8.54 -18.76
N ILE A 103 -6.66 -7.58 -19.69
CA ILE A 103 -5.67 -6.50 -19.73
C ILE A 103 -5.77 -5.62 -18.49
N THR A 104 -6.96 -5.07 -18.20
CA THR A 104 -7.17 -4.16 -17.07
C THR A 104 -6.96 -4.85 -15.71
N GLY A 105 -7.38 -6.11 -15.58
CA GLY A 105 -7.14 -6.94 -14.40
C GLY A 105 -5.65 -7.24 -14.19
N SER A 106 -4.91 -7.58 -15.26
CA SER A 106 -3.46 -7.81 -15.19
C SER A 106 -2.69 -6.55 -14.77
N PHE A 107 -3.06 -5.38 -15.29
CA PHE A 107 -2.48 -4.11 -14.84
C PHE A 107 -2.82 -3.80 -13.39
N THR A 108 -4.08 -4.00 -12.98
CA THR A 108 -4.52 -3.82 -11.59
C THR A 108 -3.71 -4.71 -10.65
N SER A 109 -3.52 -5.98 -11.01
CA SER A 109 -2.68 -6.93 -10.29
C SER A 109 -1.21 -6.52 -10.22
N PHE A 110 -0.65 -6.13 -11.34
CA PHE A 110 0.74 -5.69 -11.44
C PHE A 110 1.01 -4.51 -10.51
N PHE A 111 0.19 -3.46 -10.60
CA PHE A 111 0.38 -2.27 -9.79
C PHE A 111 0.11 -2.53 -8.32
N MET A 112 -0.90 -3.34 -7.99
CA MET A 112 -1.27 -3.53 -6.59
C MET A 112 -0.30 -4.46 -5.85
N LEU A 113 0.23 -5.53 -6.49
CA LEU A 113 1.30 -6.31 -5.87
C LEU A 113 2.63 -5.52 -5.83
N GLY A 114 2.90 -4.70 -6.84
CA GLY A 114 4.06 -3.82 -6.83
C GLY A 114 4.01 -2.79 -5.69
N ALA A 115 2.83 -2.21 -5.41
CA ALA A 115 2.62 -1.33 -4.26
C ALA A 115 2.91 -2.06 -2.93
N TRP A 116 2.47 -3.30 -2.76
CA TRP A 116 2.81 -4.13 -1.61
C TRP A 116 4.32 -4.29 -1.44
N GLY A 117 5.05 -4.64 -2.51
CA GLY A 117 6.51 -4.76 -2.48
C GLY A 117 7.19 -3.46 -2.04
N CYS A 118 6.73 -2.32 -2.57
CA CYS A 118 7.23 -1.01 -2.17
C CYS A 118 6.97 -0.71 -0.69
N VAL A 119 5.78 -1.06 -0.16
CA VAL A 119 5.45 -0.85 1.26
C VAL A 119 6.35 -1.68 2.18
N TYR A 120 6.59 -2.94 1.85
CA TYR A 120 7.48 -3.81 2.62
C TYR A 120 8.92 -3.28 2.63
N ALA A 121 9.37 -2.68 1.54
CA ALA A 121 10.68 -2.03 1.47
C ALA A 121 10.69 -0.67 2.22
N TYR A 122 9.64 0.13 2.07
CA TYR A 122 9.57 1.49 2.61
C TYR A 122 9.41 1.52 4.14
N THR A 123 8.60 0.62 4.70
CA THR A 123 8.29 0.58 6.14
C THR A 123 9.54 0.46 7.03
N PRO A 124 10.45 -0.51 6.85
CA PRO A 124 11.61 -0.68 7.72
C PRO A 124 12.60 0.48 7.65
N GLU A 125 12.71 1.16 6.51
CA GLU A 125 13.64 2.28 6.37
C GLU A 125 13.22 3.57 7.05
N ASN A 126 11.94 3.69 7.41
CA ASN A 126 11.45 4.85 8.15
C ASN A 126 11.85 4.81 9.63
N TYR A 127 12.40 3.68 10.11
CA TYR A 127 12.67 3.42 11.51
C TYR A 127 14.15 3.01 11.75
N PRO A 128 14.76 3.47 12.86
CA PRO A 128 16.07 3.00 13.27
C PRO A 128 16.02 1.53 13.70
N THR A 129 17.17 0.87 13.65
CA THR A 129 17.32 -0.59 13.80
C THR A 129 16.71 -1.10 15.10
N ALA A 130 16.78 -0.34 16.20
CA ALA A 130 16.20 -0.71 17.49
C ALA A 130 14.66 -0.84 17.50
N ILE A 131 13.94 -0.03 16.71
CA ILE A 131 12.46 -0.02 16.70
C ILE A 131 11.85 -0.48 15.37
N ARG A 132 12.69 -0.84 14.39
CA ARG A 132 12.27 -1.27 13.04
C ARG A 132 11.31 -2.45 13.05
N GLY A 133 11.57 -3.46 13.88
CA GLY A 133 10.71 -4.63 13.99
C GLY A 133 9.29 -4.27 14.46
N MET A 134 9.19 -3.44 15.51
CA MET A 134 7.92 -2.92 16.00
C MET A 134 7.23 -2.02 14.96
N GLY A 135 8.00 -1.12 14.33
CA GLY A 135 7.51 -0.19 13.31
C GLY A 135 6.92 -0.87 12.07
N ALA A 136 7.32 -2.11 11.76
CA ALA A 136 6.73 -2.92 10.70
C ALA A 136 5.59 -3.83 11.20
N ALA A 137 5.70 -4.38 12.41
CA ALA A 137 4.71 -5.30 12.96
C ALA A 137 3.38 -4.62 13.30
N TYR A 138 3.39 -3.43 13.91
CA TYR A 138 2.15 -2.76 14.32
C TYR A 138 1.26 -2.34 13.13
N PRO A 139 1.77 -1.66 12.07
CA PRO A 139 0.95 -1.36 10.90
C PRO A 139 0.45 -2.62 10.19
N SER A 140 1.28 -3.66 10.13
CA SER A 140 0.90 -4.95 9.54
C SER A 140 -0.26 -5.61 10.30
N GLY A 141 -0.23 -5.61 11.63
CA GLY A 141 -1.36 -6.07 12.45
C GLY A 141 -2.62 -5.23 12.23
N PHE A 142 -2.48 -3.91 12.21
CA PHE A 142 -3.61 -3.00 11.97
C PHE A 142 -4.23 -3.18 10.58
N SER A 143 -3.41 -3.51 9.57
CA SER A 143 -3.87 -3.77 8.21
C SER A 143 -4.89 -4.92 8.10
N ARG A 144 -4.93 -5.82 9.08
CA ARG A 144 -5.89 -6.95 9.09
C ARG A 144 -7.32 -6.49 9.33
N ILE A 145 -7.51 -5.41 10.08
CA ILE A 145 -8.82 -4.75 10.20
C ILE A 145 -9.24 -4.23 8.82
N GLY A 146 -8.30 -3.69 8.05
CA GLY A 146 -8.50 -3.34 6.64
C GLY A 146 -8.90 -4.55 5.78
N SER A 147 -8.22 -5.69 5.96
CA SER A 147 -8.50 -6.92 5.22
C SER A 147 -9.90 -7.50 5.47
N PHE A 148 -10.44 -7.31 6.68
CA PHE A 148 -11.82 -7.71 6.99
C PHE A 148 -12.84 -6.68 6.51
N SER A 149 -12.58 -5.40 6.76
CA SER A 149 -13.51 -4.31 6.42
C SER A 149 -13.65 -4.08 4.92
N GLY A 150 -12.60 -4.30 4.12
CA GLY A 150 -12.63 -4.10 2.67
C GLY A 150 -13.64 -5.00 1.95
N PRO A 151 -13.51 -6.33 2.05
CA PRO A 151 -14.46 -7.28 1.48
C PRO A 151 -15.86 -7.11 2.05
N TYR A 152 -16.00 -6.86 3.37
CA TYR A 152 -17.29 -6.59 3.99
C TYR A 152 -17.98 -5.36 3.37
N LEU A 153 -17.26 -4.25 3.23
CA LEU A 153 -17.78 -3.04 2.61
C LEU A 153 -18.13 -3.27 1.13
N CYS A 154 -17.27 -3.97 0.39
CA CYS A 154 -17.53 -4.33 -1.01
C CYS A 154 -18.79 -5.19 -1.16
N ALA A 155 -18.96 -6.17 -0.26
CA ALA A 155 -20.12 -7.04 -0.22
C ALA A 155 -21.42 -6.25 0.04
N SER A 156 -21.43 -5.35 1.03
CA SER A 156 -22.60 -4.52 1.33
C SER A 156 -22.90 -3.49 0.22
N MET A 157 -21.87 -2.88 -0.37
CA MET A 157 -22.03 -1.97 -1.50
C MET A 157 -22.67 -2.66 -2.70
N PHE A 158 -22.21 -3.87 -3.01
CA PHE A 158 -22.74 -4.64 -4.11
C PHE A 158 -24.12 -5.25 -3.81
N GLY A 159 -24.29 -5.89 -2.65
CA GLY A 159 -25.48 -6.66 -2.30
C GLY A 159 -26.64 -5.80 -1.80
N ASP A 160 -26.41 -4.96 -0.79
CA ASP A 160 -27.49 -4.21 -0.12
C ASP A 160 -27.76 -2.88 -0.82
N TRP A 161 -26.70 -2.22 -1.30
CA TRP A 161 -26.79 -0.84 -1.81
C TRP A 161 -26.89 -0.77 -3.35
N ASN A 162 -26.79 -1.91 -4.05
CA ASN A 162 -26.82 -2.00 -5.53
C ASN A 162 -25.88 -0.99 -6.22
N VAL A 163 -24.70 -0.76 -5.63
CA VAL A 163 -23.71 0.17 -6.16
C VAL A 163 -23.08 -0.43 -7.42
N SER A 164 -22.91 0.40 -8.46
CA SER A 164 -22.32 -0.06 -9.72
C SER A 164 -20.84 -0.39 -9.57
N LEU A 165 -20.33 -1.23 -10.48
CA LEU A 165 -18.90 -1.59 -10.53
C LEU A 165 -18.02 -0.34 -10.56
N GLU A 166 -18.39 0.64 -11.40
CA GLU A 166 -17.58 1.85 -11.56
C GLU A 166 -17.44 2.57 -10.22
N ALA A 167 -18.54 2.72 -9.49
CA ALA A 167 -18.54 3.39 -8.19
C ALA A 167 -17.73 2.62 -7.14
N ILE A 168 -17.77 1.27 -7.14
CA ILE A 168 -16.91 0.45 -6.27
C ILE A 168 -15.43 0.68 -6.59
N MET A 169 -15.06 0.70 -7.87
CA MET A 169 -13.68 0.98 -8.29
C MET A 169 -13.24 2.40 -7.94
N TRP A 170 -14.15 3.38 -8.01
CA TRP A 170 -13.89 4.76 -7.55
C TRP A 170 -13.65 4.84 -6.05
N VAL A 171 -14.40 4.10 -5.23
CA VAL A 171 -14.23 4.12 -3.77
C VAL A 171 -12.89 3.50 -3.36
N PHE A 172 -12.60 2.28 -3.81
CA PHE A 172 -11.36 1.60 -3.41
C PHE A 172 -10.13 2.16 -4.15
N GLY A 173 -10.23 2.41 -5.45
CA GLY A 173 -9.16 3.07 -6.20
C GLY A 173 -8.91 4.50 -5.71
N GLY A 174 -9.97 5.27 -5.43
CA GLY A 174 -9.86 6.63 -4.91
C GLY A 174 -9.21 6.67 -3.54
N LEU A 175 -9.50 5.69 -2.67
CA LEU A 175 -8.79 5.52 -1.39
C LEU A 175 -7.28 5.35 -1.60
N LEU A 176 -6.85 4.51 -2.55
CA LEU A 176 -5.43 4.35 -2.89
C LEU A 176 -4.81 5.65 -3.40
N MET A 177 -5.56 6.44 -4.19
CA MET A 177 -5.08 7.72 -4.68
C MET A 177 -4.95 8.76 -3.55
N ILE A 178 -5.91 8.83 -2.64
CA ILE A 178 -5.80 9.69 -1.44
C ILE A 178 -4.56 9.33 -0.63
N ILE A 179 -4.32 8.03 -0.42
CA ILE A 179 -3.13 7.55 0.29
C ILE A 179 -1.85 7.88 -0.48
N SER A 180 -1.85 7.74 -1.80
CA SER A 180 -0.72 8.17 -2.64
C SER A 180 -0.41 9.65 -2.43
N GLY A 181 -1.43 10.51 -2.37
CA GLY A 181 -1.28 11.94 -2.06
C GLY A 181 -0.72 12.18 -0.65
N ILE A 182 -1.21 11.45 0.36
CA ILE A 182 -0.71 11.54 1.74
C ILE A 182 0.77 11.15 1.79
N VAL A 183 1.17 10.07 1.10
CA VAL A 183 2.57 9.63 1.04
C VAL A 183 3.44 10.62 0.27
N LEU A 184 2.92 11.23 -0.80
CA LEU A 184 3.65 12.23 -1.57
C LEU A 184 3.94 13.48 -0.71
N VAL A 185 2.96 13.96 0.06
CA VAL A 185 3.07 15.18 0.88
C VAL A 185 3.81 14.92 2.20
N PHE A 186 3.45 13.87 2.92
CA PHE A 186 3.94 13.60 4.29
C PHE A 186 4.94 12.44 4.39
N GLY A 187 5.16 11.70 3.30
CA GLY A 187 6.12 10.59 3.26
C GLY A 187 7.55 11.11 3.33
N TYR A 188 8.32 10.49 4.22
CA TYR A 188 9.75 10.71 4.37
C TYR A 188 10.50 9.98 3.26
N GLU A 189 11.49 10.62 2.64
CA GLU A 189 12.36 10.01 1.63
C GLU A 189 13.59 9.41 2.34
N PRO A 190 13.75 8.07 2.39
CA PRO A 190 14.85 7.45 3.14
C PRO A 190 16.18 7.48 2.38
N ARG A 191 16.18 7.80 1.08
CA ARG A 191 17.36 7.70 0.20
C ARG A 191 18.43 8.70 0.65
N GLY A 192 19.57 8.18 1.14
CA GLY A 192 20.75 8.97 1.49
C GLY A 192 20.72 9.66 2.86
N LYS A 193 19.80 9.28 3.76
CA LYS A 193 19.76 9.78 5.14
C LYS A 193 19.76 8.62 6.12
N ASP A 194 20.92 8.33 6.72
CA ASP A 194 21.01 7.35 7.80
C ASP A 194 20.17 7.84 8.98
N VAL A 195 19.09 7.11 9.27
CA VAL A 195 18.24 7.37 10.43
C VAL A 195 19.02 7.18 11.73
N GLU A 196 20.15 6.46 11.68
CA GLU A 196 21.03 6.17 12.81
C GLU A 196 21.84 7.40 13.27
N LEU A 197 22.21 8.32 12.37
CA LEU A 197 22.93 9.56 12.75
C LEU A 197 22.11 10.48 13.67
N TYR A 198 20.77 10.47 13.55
CA TYR A 198 19.89 11.24 14.44
C TYR A 198 19.74 10.63 15.83
N GLU A 199 20.00 9.32 15.98
CA GLU A 199 19.95 8.64 17.27
C GLU A 199 21.29 8.76 18.00
N ASP A 200 22.41 8.68 17.27
CA ASP A 200 23.76 8.81 17.83
C ASP A 200 24.06 10.22 18.35
N ASP A 201 23.65 11.29 17.63
CA ASP A 201 23.75 12.67 18.12
C ASP A 201 22.95 12.87 19.43
N ASN A 202 21.77 12.28 19.52
CA ASN A 202 20.87 12.45 20.66
C ASN A 202 21.31 11.60 21.87
N HIS A 203 21.95 10.45 21.63
CA HIS A 203 22.58 9.64 22.68
C HIS A 203 23.89 10.26 23.17
N THR A 204 24.68 10.83 22.25
CA THR A 204 25.93 11.54 22.56
C THR A 204 25.65 12.83 23.32
N GLU A 205 24.69 13.67 22.89
CA GLU A 205 24.26 14.86 23.65
C GLU A 205 23.75 14.48 25.05
N LYS A 206 22.95 13.42 25.16
CA LYS A 206 22.44 12.98 26.48
C LYS A 206 23.53 12.38 27.36
N SER A 207 24.49 11.67 26.80
CA SER A 207 25.65 11.14 27.53
C SER A 207 26.52 12.29 28.05
N LEU A 208 26.83 13.26 27.19
CA LEU A 208 27.61 14.45 27.55
C LEU A 208 26.87 15.33 28.57
N ALA A 209 25.56 15.50 28.42
CA ALA A 209 24.74 16.22 29.40
C ALA A 209 24.67 15.48 30.75
N PHE A 210 24.65 14.14 30.73
CA PHE A 210 24.67 13.33 31.95
C PHE A 210 26.05 13.37 32.65
N GLU A 211 27.15 13.30 31.90
CA GLU A 211 28.52 13.47 32.41
C GLU A 211 28.78 14.88 32.96
N ALA A 212 28.27 15.92 32.31
CA ALA A 212 28.36 17.30 32.78
C ALA A 212 27.58 17.55 34.09
N VAL A 213 26.57 16.72 34.39
CA VAL A 213 25.81 16.77 35.64
C VAL A 213 26.48 15.93 36.74
N GLN A 214 27.24 14.90 36.39
CA GLN A 214 27.94 14.00 37.33
C GLN A 214 29.35 14.46 37.72
N THR A 215 29.86 15.55 37.16
CA THR A 215 31.12 16.18 37.57
C THR A 215 30.85 17.29 38.60
N PRO A 216 30.83 16.99 39.92
CA PRO A 216 30.88 18.05 40.92
C PRO A 216 32.23 18.76 40.81
N LYS A 217 32.19 20.10 40.76
CA LYS A 217 33.38 20.94 40.94
C LYS A 217 34.04 20.70 42.29
#